data_AF-B4RJ48-F1
#
_entry.id   AF-B4RJ48-F1
#
_cell.length_a   1.000
_cell.length_b   1.000
_cell.length_c   1.000
_cell.angle_alpha   90.00
_cell.angle_beta   90.00
_cell.angle_gamma   90.00
#
_symmetry.space_group_name_H-M   'P 1'
#
loop_
_entity.id
_entity.type
_entity.pdbx_description
1 polymer ?
#
loop_
_entity_poly.entity_id
_entity_poly.type
_entity_poly.pdbx_seq_one_letter_code
_entity_poly.pdbx_strand_id
1 'polypeptide(L)' 'MGILPKPVALSIVQYENDPGFYLFYLDETGQEQTDTYHDTLDSAFEQAEFEFGISKEEWMQSP' A
#
# COMPACT_ATOMS: atom_id res chain seq x y z
N MET A 1 3.18 14.14 17.33
CA MET A 1 2.85 13.36 16.13
C MET A 1 2.06 14.26 15.22
N GLY A 2 2.56 14.50 14.00
CA GLY A 2 1.81 15.25 12.98
C GLY A 2 0.78 14.35 12.31
N ILE A 3 -0.33 14.94 11.85
CA ILE A 3 -1.27 14.25 10.97
C ILE A 3 -0.62 14.18 9.59
N LEU A 4 -0.43 12.97 9.05
CA LEU A 4 0.02 12.81 7.67
C LEU A 4 -1.07 13.32 6.71
N PRO A 5 -0.70 13.98 5.60
CA PRO A 5 -1.68 14.33 4.58
C PRO A 5 -2.32 13.06 4.00
N LYS A 6 -3.50 13.22 3.38
CA LYS A 6 -4.19 12.10 2.74
C LYS A 6 -3.29 11.53 1.63
N PRO A 7 -3.01 10.21 1.59
CA PRO A 7 -2.31 9.62 0.47
C PRO A 7 -3.12 9.74 -0.81
N VAL A 8 -2.44 9.93 -1.93
CA VAL A 8 -3.07 10.08 -3.25
C VAL A 8 -2.91 8.82 -4.11
N ALA A 9 -2.02 7.91 -3.71
CA ALA A 9 -1.81 6.62 -4.36
C ALA A 9 -1.38 5.58 -3.32
N LEU A 10 -1.57 4.31 -3.68
CA LEU A 10 -1.08 3.16 -2.93
C LEU A 10 -0.19 2.30 -3.82
N SER A 11 0.78 1.62 -3.21
CA SER A 11 1.61 0.61 -3.87
C SER A 11 1.83 -0.56 -2.93
N ILE A 12 1.80 -1.79 -3.46
CA ILE A 12 2.19 -2.97 -2.69
C ILE A 12 3.53 -3.44 -3.21
N VAL A 13 4.51 -3.52 -2.32
CA VAL A 13 5.89 -3.91 -2.63
C VAL A 13 6.24 -5.18 -1.87
N GLN A 14 6.91 -6.11 -2.54
CA GLN A 14 7.57 -7.26 -1.92
C GLN A 14 9.07 -7.18 -2.22
N TYR A 15 9.89 -7.29 -1.18
CA TYR A 15 11.34 -7.27 -1.32
C TYR A 15 11.90 -8.67 -1.58
N GLU A 16 12.99 -8.78 -2.35
CA GLU A 16 13.56 -10.06 -2.78
C GLU A 16 13.88 -11.03 -1.63
N ASN A 17 14.20 -10.51 -0.44
CA ASN A 17 14.59 -11.30 0.73
C ASN A 17 13.60 -11.19 1.90
N ASP A 18 12.38 -10.68 1.67
CA ASP A 18 11.32 -10.60 2.68
C ASP A 18 10.06 -11.30 2.13
N PRO A 19 9.54 -12.33 2.82
CA PRO A 19 8.32 -12.99 2.37
C PRO A 19 7.08 -12.08 2.45
N GLY A 20 7.13 -11.01 3.24
CA GLY A 20 6.01 -10.11 3.45
C GLY A 20 5.79 -9.07 2.35
N PHE A 21 4.66 -8.40 2.46
CA PHE A 21 4.18 -7.37 1.56
C PHE A 21 4.03 -6.06 2.32
N TYR A 22 4.45 -4.97 1.70
CA TYR A 22 4.38 -3.63 2.26
C TYR A 22 3.37 -2.81 1.48
N LEU A 23 2.31 -2.33 2.14
CA LEU A 23 1.35 -1.39 1.55
C LEU A 23 1.81 0.04 1.83
N PHE A 24 2.32 0.72 0.80
CA PHE A 24 2.83 2.09 0.85
C PHE A 24 1.74 3.12 0.61
N TYR A 25 1.76 4.17 1.41
CA TYR A 25 0.86 5.30 1.35
C TYR A 25 1.63 6.45 0.71
N LEU A 26 1.34 6.75 -0.55
CA LEU A 26 2.16 7.65 -1.35
C LEU A 26 1.60 9.07 -1.37
N ASP A 27 2.50 10.06 -1.31
CA ASP A 27 2.17 11.47 -1.52
C ASP A 27 2.07 11.82 -3.02
N GLU A 28 1.80 13.09 -3.31
CA GLU A 28 1.67 13.61 -4.69
C GLU A 28 2.94 13.52 -5.53
N THR A 29 4.09 13.32 -4.90
CA THR A 29 5.38 13.11 -5.57
C THR A 29 5.70 11.63 -5.76
N GLY A 30 4.83 10.74 -5.28
CA GLY A 30 5.05 9.30 -5.27
C GLY A 30 6.00 8.83 -4.16
N GLN A 31 6.32 9.69 -3.18
CA GLN A 31 7.13 9.31 -2.03
C GLN A 31 6.27 8.65 -0.97
N GLU A 32 6.83 7.63 -0.33
CA GLU A 32 6.21 6.93 0.79
C GLU A 32 6.14 7.86 2.01
N GLN A 33 4.93 8.00 2.55
CA GLN A 33 4.66 8.74 3.79
C GLN A 33 4.69 7.82 5.01
N THR A 34 4.17 6.61 4.82
CA THR A 34 4.17 5.49 5.77
C THR A 34 3.88 4.20 5.01
N ASP A 35 4.18 3.07 5.65
CA ASP A 35 3.83 1.75 5.19
C ASP A 35 3.11 0.93 6.27
N THR A 36 2.51 -0.19 5.85
CA THR A 36 2.09 -1.27 6.74
C THR A 36 2.58 -2.62 6.21
N TYR A 37 3.01 -3.49 7.12
CA TYR A 37 3.50 -4.83 6.80
C TYR A 37 2.38 -5.87 6.84
N HIS A 38 2.41 -6.79 5.90
CA HIS A 38 1.42 -7.84 5.71
C HIS A 38 2.09 -9.18 5.39
N ASP A 39 1.66 -10.26 6.04
CA ASP A 39 2.17 -11.60 5.74
C ASP A 39 1.70 -12.13 4.37
N THR A 40 0.59 -11.59 3.85
CA THR A 40 0.01 -12.01 2.58
C THR A 40 -0.37 -10.82 1.71
N LEU A 41 -0.38 -11.03 0.40
CA LEU A 41 -0.84 -10.02 -0.55
C LEU A 41 -2.33 -9.70 -0.35
N ASP A 42 -3.15 -10.70 0.00
CA ASP A 42 -4.59 -10.52 0.23
C ASP A 42 -4.86 -9.63 1.46
N SER A 43 -4.12 -9.78 2.56
CA SER A 43 -4.26 -8.88 3.71
C SER A 43 -3.90 -7.42 3.39
N ALA A 44 -2.95 -7.18 2.48
CA ALA A 44 -2.65 -5.83 2.00
C ALA A 44 -3.80 -5.24 1.18
N PHE A 45 -4.45 -6.05 0.32
CA PHE A 45 -5.66 -5.63 -0.40
C PHE A 45 -6.83 -5.36 0.56
N GLU A 46 -7.06 -6.21 1.55
CA GLU A 46 -8.12 -6.03 2.55
C GLU A 46 -7.97 -4.72 3.32
N GLN A 47 -6.75 -4.34 3.70
CA GLN A 47 -6.50 -3.04 4.34
C GLN A 47 -6.77 -1.87 3.38
N ALA A 48 -6.35 -1.97 2.12
CA ALA A 48 -6.60 -0.93 1.12
C ALA A 48 -8.11 -0.73 0.86
N GLU A 49 -8.87 -1.82 0.80
CA GLU A 49 -10.32 -1.77 0.65
C GLU A 49 -10.98 -1.16 1.90
N PHE A 50 -10.58 -1.58 3.10
CA PHE A 50 -11.13 -1.06 4.36
C PHE A 50 -10.88 0.44 4.56
N GLU A 51 -9.66 0.91 4.29
CA GLU A 51 -9.27 2.31 4.56
C GLU A 51 -9.60 3.27 3.42
N PHE A 52 -9.54 2.79 2.16
CA PHE A 52 -9.63 3.65 0.97
C PHE A 52 -10.74 3.25 0.01
N GLY A 53 -11.40 2.12 0.21
CA GLY A 53 -12.45 1.62 -0.68
C GLY A 53 -11.94 1.15 -2.04
N ILE A 54 -10.64 0.82 -2.15
CA ILE A 54 -10.01 0.34 -3.38
C ILE A 54 -10.10 -1.19 -3.41
N SER A 55 -10.87 -1.74 -4.36
CA SER A 55 -11.01 -3.19 -4.50
C SER A 55 -9.77 -3.81 -5.15
N LYS A 56 -9.54 -5.10 -4.92
CA LYS A 56 -8.42 -5.86 -5.50
C LYS A 56 -8.36 -5.76 -7.03
N GLU A 57 -9.51 -5.66 -7.69
CA GLU A 57 -9.64 -5.58 -9.15
C GLU A 57 -9.17 -4.25 -9.74
N GLU A 58 -9.05 -3.20 -8.92
CA GLU A 58 -8.56 -1.88 -9.34
C GLU A 58 -7.02 -1.80 -9.40
N TRP A 59 -6.33 -2.80 -8.84
CA TRP A 59 -4.88 -2.84 -8.81
C TRP A 59 -4.29 -3.28 -10.15
N MET A 60 -3.23 -2.59 -10.56
CA MET A 60 -2.45 -2.95 -11.74
C MET A 60 -1.09 -3.47 -11.32
N GLN A 61 -0.70 -4.62 -11.87
CA GLN A 61 0.66 -5.11 -11.72
C GLN A 61 1.61 -4.21 -12.52
N SER A 62 2.62 -3.67 -11.84
CA SER A 62 3.70 -2.95 -12.52
C SER A 62 4.51 -3.94 -13.39
N PRO A 63 4.99 -3.51 -14.57
CA PRO A 63 5.76 -4.35 -15.47
C PRO A 63 7.12 -4.79 -14.89
#